data_AF-A0A127BQL0-F1
#
_entry.id   AF-A0A127BQL0-F1
#
_cell.length_a   1.000
_cell.length_b   1.000
_cell.length_c   1.000
_cell.angle_alpha   90.00
_cell.angle_beta   90.00
_cell.angle_gamma   90.00
#
_symmetry.space_group_name_H-M   'P 1'
#
loop_
_entity.id
_entity.type
_entity.pdbx_description
1 polymer ?
#
loop_
_entity_poly.entity_id
_entity_poly.type
_entity_poly.pdbx_seq_one_letter_code
_entity_poly.pdbx_strand_id
1 'polypeptide(L)'
;YVGQEKLRPQAGWEPIAFGLDWHRPPRHQNSTSYWYFHTDQWRYETVKPDDLLSPAGRNRNKGYSLADYNVVSTRLGWLPSAPHFNKNPIELANEAAKAGATDEAGAARYVAEQLKSGALDVAYADPDNPVNWPRNLIVWRGNLIGTSAKGHEYFLKHLLGAQNGVLQEGGVGNDCKEVKWVDQAPAGKLDLMVDINFRLNSTGAYSDIILPTATW
;
A
#
# COMPACT_ATOMS: atom_id res chain seq x y z
N TYR A 1 16.39 12.61 -19.27
CA TYR A 1 15.72 13.50 -18.31
C TYR A 1 14.26 13.07 -18.20
N VAL A 2 13.72 12.93 -16.98
CA VAL A 2 12.32 12.57 -16.70
C VAL A 2 11.67 13.67 -15.84
N GLY A 3 11.29 13.39 -14.60
CA GLY A 3 10.93 14.41 -13.60
C GLY A 3 12.14 15.04 -12.91
N GLN A 4 11.86 16.05 -12.06
CA GLN A 4 12.86 16.76 -11.25
C GLN A 4 13.15 16.01 -9.95
N GLU A 5 13.78 14.84 -10.04
CA GLU A 5 14.09 14.00 -8.87
C GLU A 5 15.27 14.54 -8.03
N LYS A 6 16.20 15.26 -8.67
CA LYS A 6 17.47 15.64 -8.06
C LYS A 6 17.33 16.75 -7.02
N LEU A 7 17.00 16.38 -5.79
CA LEU A 7 17.11 17.26 -4.62
C LEU A 7 18.57 17.29 -4.15
N ARG A 8 19.29 18.34 -4.53
CA ARG A 8 20.75 18.43 -4.29
C ARG A 8 21.15 18.30 -2.80
N PRO A 9 20.51 19.01 -1.84
CA PRO A 9 20.89 18.92 -0.43
C PRO A 9 20.16 17.77 0.30
N GLN A 10 20.22 16.54 -0.24
CA GLN A 10 19.44 15.40 0.25
C GLN A 10 19.60 15.15 1.76
N ALA A 11 20.84 15.05 2.24
CA ALA A 11 21.13 14.77 3.65
C ALA A 11 20.67 15.85 4.63
N GLY A 12 20.50 17.10 4.16
CA GLY A 12 19.96 18.20 4.98
C GLY A 12 18.43 18.22 5.00
N TRP A 13 17.79 17.76 3.92
CA TRP A 13 16.34 17.75 3.78
C TRP A 13 15.68 16.53 4.44
N GLU A 14 16.27 15.34 4.29
CA GLU A 14 15.68 14.08 4.77
C GLU A 14 15.32 14.07 6.26
N PRO A 15 16.17 14.55 7.20
CA PRO A 15 15.83 14.53 8.61
C PRO A 15 14.61 15.39 8.93
N ILE A 16 14.48 16.54 8.27
CA ILE A 16 13.35 17.46 8.45
C ILE A 16 12.08 16.85 7.85
N ALA A 17 12.17 16.30 6.63
CA ALA A 17 11.02 15.78 5.91
C ALA A 17 10.38 14.56 6.58
N PHE A 18 11.18 13.73 7.24
CA PHE A 18 10.74 12.46 7.81
C PHE A 18 10.86 12.40 9.35
N GLY A 19 11.14 13.53 10.00
CA GLY A 19 11.26 13.64 11.47
C GLY A 19 12.40 12.80 12.07
N LEU A 20 13.49 12.60 11.32
CA LEU A 20 14.61 11.72 11.72
C LEU A 20 15.55 12.35 12.74
N ASP A 21 15.35 13.62 13.04
CA ASP A 21 15.93 14.31 14.19
C ASP A 21 15.24 13.93 15.50
N TRP A 22 14.00 13.40 15.45
CA TRP A 22 13.26 12.94 16.63
C TRP A 22 13.16 11.41 16.74
N HIS A 23 12.77 10.72 15.65
CA HIS A 23 12.52 9.28 15.67
C HIS A 23 13.00 8.60 14.39
N ARG A 24 13.44 7.34 14.50
CA ARG A 24 13.90 6.53 13.37
C ARG A 24 13.44 5.07 13.52
N PRO A 25 13.18 4.34 12.42
CA PRO A 25 13.04 4.81 11.03
C PRO A 25 11.62 5.37 10.73
N PRO A 26 11.43 6.10 9.61
CA PRO A 26 10.11 6.47 9.13
C PRO A 26 9.45 5.29 8.40
N ARG A 27 8.17 5.43 8.03
CA ARG A 27 7.45 4.43 7.22
C ARG A 27 7.37 4.85 5.75
N HIS A 28 8.41 4.51 4.99
CA HIS A 28 8.38 4.68 3.54
C HIS A 28 7.62 3.55 2.85
N GLN A 29 6.94 3.88 1.74
CA GLN A 29 6.20 2.92 0.93
C GLN A 29 6.40 3.20 -0.56
N ASN A 30 6.61 2.15 -1.35
CA ASN A 30 6.60 2.26 -2.81
C ASN A 30 5.14 2.33 -3.32
N SER A 31 4.77 3.44 -3.96
CA SER A 31 3.38 3.73 -4.29
C SER A 31 2.77 2.78 -5.32
N THR A 32 3.55 2.19 -6.23
CA THR A 32 3.01 1.26 -7.24
C THR A 32 2.33 0.07 -6.59
N SER A 33 3.01 -0.61 -5.66
CA SER A 33 2.42 -1.74 -4.91
C SER A 33 1.27 -1.28 -4.04
N TYR A 34 1.43 -0.14 -3.36
CA TYR A 34 0.38 0.42 -2.50
C TYR A 34 -0.93 0.64 -3.24
N TRP A 35 -0.89 1.31 -4.40
CA TRP A 35 -2.09 1.55 -5.19
C TRP A 35 -2.59 0.28 -5.87
N TYR A 36 -1.71 -0.60 -6.32
CA TYR A 36 -2.10 -1.88 -6.91
C TYR A 36 -3.00 -2.71 -5.98
N PHE A 37 -2.65 -2.77 -4.69
CA PHE A 37 -3.44 -3.47 -3.68
C PHE A 37 -4.66 -2.66 -3.22
N HIS A 38 -4.51 -1.38 -2.86
CA HIS A 38 -5.60 -0.62 -2.23
C HIS A 38 -6.63 -0.04 -3.20
N THR A 39 -6.38 -0.15 -4.50
CA THR A 39 -7.38 0.12 -5.54
C THR A 39 -7.83 -1.15 -6.24
N ASP A 40 -7.47 -2.32 -5.71
CA ASP A 40 -7.90 -3.65 -6.18
C ASP A 40 -7.59 -3.95 -7.64
N GLN A 41 -6.60 -3.26 -8.23
CA GLN A 41 -6.20 -3.49 -9.62
C GLN A 41 -5.71 -4.93 -9.86
N TRP A 42 -5.14 -5.56 -8.83
CA TRP A 42 -4.73 -6.96 -8.84
C TRP A 42 -5.86 -7.94 -9.18
N ARG A 43 -7.12 -7.57 -8.93
CA ARG A 43 -8.29 -8.42 -9.21
C ARG A 43 -8.64 -8.51 -10.70
N TYR A 44 -8.05 -7.64 -11.51
CA TYR A 44 -8.28 -7.47 -12.94
C TYR A 44 -6.99 -7.71 -13.76
N GLU A 45 -5.98 -8.32 -13.15
CA GLU A 45 -4.69 -8.53 -13.78
C GLU A 45 -4.83 -9.40 -15.04
N THR A 46 -4.09 -9.07 -16.09
CA THR A 46 -4.09 -9.86 -17.33
C THR A 46 -2.70 -10.38 -17.67
N VAL A 47 -1.66 -9.79 -17.08
CA VAL A 47 -0.28 -10.24 -17.26
C VAL A 47 -0.03 -11.45 -16.38
N LYS A 48 0.32 -12.58 -17.01
CA LYS A 48 0.72 -13.81 -16.32
C LYS A 48 2.22 -13.82 -16.09
N PRO A 49 2.71 -13.87 -14.83
CA PRO A 49 4.15 -13.91 -14.55
C PRO A 49 4.87 -15.08 -15.21
N ASP A 50 4.18 -16.21 -15.38
CA ASP A 50 4.71 -17.40 -16.03
C ASP A 50 5.20 -17.13 -17.46
N ASP A 51 4.57 -16.19 -18.18
CA ASP A 51 4.95 -15.81 -19.54
C ASP A 51 6.22 -14.93 -19.57
N LEU A 52 6.62 -14.38 -18.42
CA LEU A 52 7.83 -13.57 -18.24
C LEU A 52 9.04 -14.42 -17.78
N LEU A 53 8.82 -15.69 -17.44
CA LEU A 53 9.89 -16.56 -16.97
C LEU A 53 10.81 -17.00 -18.11
N SER A 54 12.12 -16.98 -17.85
CA SER A 54 13.08 -17.55 -18.80
C SER A 54 12.87 -19.06 -18.91
N PRO A 55 12.89 -19.64 -20.12
CA PRO A 55 12.79 -21.10 -20.30
C PRO A 55 13.96 -21.86 -19.68
N ALA A 56 15.09 -21.19 -19.41
CA ALA A 56 16.25 -21.77 -18.72
C ALA A 56 16.19 -21.64 -17.19
N GLY A 57 15.16 -20.95 -16.65
CA GLY A 57 15.01 -20.70 -15.22
C GLY A 57 14.57 -21.94 -14.44
N ARG A 58 14.88 -21.96 -13.13
CA ARG A 58 14.39 -23.01 -12.21
C ARG A 58 12.87 -22.94 -11.97
N ASN A 59 12.24 -21.80 -12.29
CA ASN A 59 10.79 -21.57 -12.25
C ASN A 59 10.11 -22.04 -10.95
N ARG A 60 10.75 -21.81 -9.80
CA ARG A 60 10.26 -22.23 -8.47
C ARG A 60 8.92 -21.59 -8.08
N ASN A 61 8.64 -20.40 -8.59
CA ASN A 61 7.45 -19.63 -8.28
C ASN A 61 6.40 -19.72 -9.40
N LYS A 62 6.47 -20.76 -10.25
CA LYS A 62 5.53 -20.93 -11.36
C LYS A 62 4.09 -21.00 -10.85
N GLY A 63 3.18 -20.31 -11.54
CA GLY A 63 1.79 -20.15 -11.18
C GLY A 63 1.56 -19.20 -10.00
N TYR A 64 2.50 -18.31 -9.70
CA TYR A 64 2.27 -17.16 -8.82
C TYR A 64 1.70 -16.02 -9.66
N SER A 65 0.76 -15.25 -9.10
CA SER A 65 0.32 -13.99 -9.68
C SER A 65 1.32 -12.86 -9.40
N LEU A 66 1.20 -11.72 -10.09
CA LEU A 66 2.03 -10.54 -9.77
C LEU A 66 1.83 -10.06 -8.33
N ALA A 67 0.61 -10.21 -7.80
CA ALA A 67 0.29 -9.91 -6.42
C ALA A 67 1.00 -10.86 -5.45
N ASP A 68 1.05 -12.16 -5.75
CA ASP A 68 1.75 -13.15 -4.94
C ASP A 68 3.24 -12.86 -4.82
N TYR A 69 3.89 -12.51 -5.94
CA TYR A 69 5.29 -12.08 -5.93
C TYR A 69 5.51 -10.88 -5.01
N ASN A 70 4.56 -9.94 -4.97
CA ASN A 70 4.68 -8.75 -4.12
C ASN A 70 4.54 -9.11 -2.63
N VAL A 71 3.53 -9.89 -2.25
CA VAL A 71 3.31 -10.33 -0.86
C VAL A 71 4.53 -11.10 -0.34
N VAL A 72 5.07 -12.02 -1.13
CA VAL A 72 6.29 -12.75 -0.76
C VAL A 72 7.49 -11.82 -0.65
N SER A 73 7.65 -10.85 -1.55
CA SER A 73 8.70 -9.84 -1.45
C SER A 73 8.59 -9.02 -0.16
N THR A 74 7.37 -8.69 0.28
CA THR A 74 7.13 -8.02 1.56
C THR A 74 7.51 -8.92 2.75
N ARG A 75 7.07 -10.18 2.77
CA ARG A 75 7.41 -11.13 3.85
C ARG A 75 8.92 -11.38 3.96
N LEU A 76 9.65 -11.33 2.84
CA LEU A 76 11.10 -11.47 2.77
C LEU A 76 11.87 -10.16 3.09
N GLY A 77 11.16 -9.05 3.35
CA GLY A 77 11.77 -7.75 3.64
C GLY A 77 12.40 -7.06 2.42
N TRP A 78 12.06 -7.48 1.20
CA TRP A 78 12.54 -6.86 -0.03
C TRP A 78 11.79 -5.59 -0.40
N LEU A 79 10.49 -5.54 -0.05
CA LEU A 79 9.62 -4.38 -0.28
C LEU A 79 8.89 -3.98 1.02
N PRO A 80 8.61 -2.68 1.22
CA PRO A 80 7.76 -2.24 2.31
C PRO A 80 6.27 -2.56 2.04
N SER A 81 5.46 -2.51 3.10
CA SER A 81 3.99 -2.51 3.02
C SER A 81 3.40 -1.44 3.93
N ALA A 82 2.29 -0.85 3.50
CA ALA A 82 1.50 0.08 4.29
C ALA A 82 0.00 -0.14 4.05
N PRO A 83 -0.82 -0.43 5.07
CA PRO A 83 -0.43 -0.84 6.43
C PRO A 83 0.58 -2.01 6.45
N HIS A 84 1.37 -2.13 7.51
CA HIS A 84 2.47 -3.10 7.51
C HIS A 84 1.98 -4.53 7.81
N PHE A 85 1.27 -4.68 8.94
CA PHE A 85 0.69 -5.94 9.39
C PHE A 85 -0.83 -5.87 9.44
N ASN A 86 -1.47 -7.04 9.53
CA ASN A 86 -2.91 -7.19 9.77
C ASN A 86 -3.35 -6.92 11.22
N LYS A 87 -2.59 -6.13 11.97
CA LYS A 87 -2.87 -5.73 13.34
C LYS A 87 -2.33 -4.33 13.61
N ASN A 88 -2.96 -3.60 14.51
CA ASN A 88 -2.48 -2.31 14.99
C ASN A 88 -1.07 -2.46 15.61
N PRO A 89 -0.03 -1.78 15.09
CA PRO A 89 1.33 -1.94 15.58
C PRO A 89 1.54 -1.45 17.03
N ILE A 90 0.68 -0.55 17.53
CA ILE A 90 0.73 -0.09 18.93
C ILE A 90 0.25 -1.22 19.86
N GLU A 91 -0.81 -1.91 19.48
CA GLU A 91 -1.32 -3.06 20.24
C GLU A 91 -0.35 -4.24 20.18
N LEU A 92 0.27 -4.46 19.02
CA LEU A 92 1.29 -5.49 18.85
C LEU A 92 2.50 -5.26 19.79
N ALA A 93 2.92 -4.01 19.98
CA ALA A 93 3.96 -3.66 20.95
C ALA A 93 3.51 -3.95 22.40
N ASN A 94 2.25 -3.65 22.74
CA ASN A 94 1.69 -3.96 24.06
C ASN A 94 1.59 -5.48 24.31
N GLU A 95 1.22 -6.26 23.29
CA GLU A 95 1.20 -7.73 23.35
C GLU A 95 2.61 -8.29 23.57
N ALA A 96 3.61 -7.80 22.83
CA ALA A 96 4.99 -8.19 23.00
C ALA A 96 5.49 -7.90 24.43
N ALA A 97 5.19 -6.72 24.97
CA ALA A 97 5.56 -6.35 26.34
C ALA A 97 4.91 -7.28 27.38
N LYS A 98 3.62 -7.61 27.22
CA LYS A 98 2.93 -8.58 28.08
C LYS A 98 3.50 -9.99 27.97
N ALA A 99 4.03 -10.37 26.81
CA ALA A 99 4.73 -11.62 26.57
C ALA A 99 6.18 -11.63 27.10
N GLY A 100 6.63 -10.56 27.76
CA GLY A 100 7.94 -10.47 28.39
C GLY A 100 9.03 -9.79 27.55
N ALA A 101 8.69 -9.15 26.43
CA ALA A 101 9.65 -8.33 25.69
C ALA A 101 9.96 -7.04 26.47
N THR A 102 11.23 -6.84 26.83
CA THR A 102 11.69 -5.65 27.58
C THR A 102 12.47 -4.66 26.71
N ASP A 103 12.81 -5.03 25.48
CA ASP A 103 13.60 -4.25 24.53
C ASP A 103 13.17 -4.52 23.07
N GLU A 104 13.79 -3.81 22.13
CA GLU A 104 13.51 -3.93 20.69
C GLU A 104 13.79 -5.35 20.17
N ALA A 105 14.84 -6.00 20.64
CA ALA A 105 15.19 -7.36 20.22
C ALA A 105 14.13 -8.38 20.67
N GLY A 106 13.59 -8.22 21.89
CA GLY A 106 12.46 -8.98 22.40
C GLY A 106 11.20 -8.76 21.57
N ALA A 107 10.88 -7.50 21.24
CA ALA A 107 9.73 -7.18 20.41
C ALA A 107 9.86 -7.77 18.99
N ALA A 108 11.04 -7.66 18.39
CA ALA A 108 11.32 -8.24 17.08
C ALA A 108 11.20 -9.78 17.08
N ARG A 109 11.69 -10.45 18.13
CA ARG A 109 11.50 -11.91 18.29
C ARG A 109 10.02 -12.27 18.39
N TYR A 110 9.26 -11.55 19.20
CA TYR A 110 7.81 -11.78 19.33
C TYR A 110 7.11 -11.67 17.97
N VAL A 111 7.35 -10.58 17.23
CA VAL A 111 6.77 -10.39 15.89
C VAL A 111 7.18 -11.51 14.93
N ALA A 112 8.46 -11.90 14.93
CA ALA A 112 8.94 -12.99 14.08
C ALA A 112 8.29 -14.34 14.43
N GLU A 113 8.03 -14.61 15.70
CA GLU A 113 7.30 -15.81 16.15
C GLU A 113 5.84 -15.79 15.72
N GLN A 114 5.15 -14.65 15.84
CA GLN A 114 3.77 -14.50 15.37
C GLN A 114 3.64 -14.66 13.85
N LEU A 115 4.61 -14.15 13.08
CA LEU A 115 4.66 -14.36 11.63
C LEU A 115 4.90 -15.83 11.26
N LYS A 116 5.80 -16.51 11.99
CA LYS A 116 6.08 -17.94 11.75
C LYS A 116 4.91 -18.85 12.13
N SER A 117 4.16 -18.50 13.17
CA SER A 117 2.99 -19.27 13.59
C SER A 117 1.75 -19.00 12.73
N GLY A 118 1.75 -17.93 11.95
CA GLY A 118 0.59 -17.48 11.16
C GLY A 118 -0.43 -16.67 11.96
N ALA A 119 -0.14 -16.32 13.22
CA ALA A 119 -0.99 -15.47 14.04
C ALA A 119 -0.94 -13.98 13.64
N LEU A 120 0.12 -13.59 12.94
CA LEU A 120 0.31 -12.27 12.32
C LEU A 120 0.69 -12.49 10.85
N ASP A 121 0.29 -11.59 9.97
CA ASP A 121 0.76 -11.58 8.58
C ASP A 121 0.90 -10.13 8.08
N VAL A 122 1.54 -9.96 6.92
CA VAL A 122 1.62 -8.68 6.22
C VAL A 122 0.25 -8.29 5.70
N ALA A 123 -0.09 -7.00 5.77
CA ALA A 123 -1.44 -6.52 5.42
C ALA A 123 -1.83 -6.85 3.96
N TYR A 124 -0.86 -6.87 3.04
CA TYR A 124 -1.09 -7.20 1.62
C TYR A 124 -1.48 -8.67 1.37
N ALA A 125 -1.36 -9.56 2.36
CA ALA A 125 -1.89 -10.92 2.25
C ALA A 125 -3.43 -10.97 2.34
N ASP A 126 -4.06 -9.92 2.89
CA ASP A 126 -5.53 -9.78 2.97
C ASP A 126 -5.93 -8.31 2.76
N PRO A 127 -5.67 -7.73 1.56
CA PRO A 127 -5.82 -6.29 1.32
C PRO A 127 -7.29 -5.83 1.32
N ASP A 128 -8.23 -6.78 1.25
CA ASP A 128 -9.67 -6.52 1.26
C ASP A 128 -10.26 -6.56 2.67
N ASN A 129 -9.50 -6.96 3.69
CA ASN A 129 -9.92 -6.88 5.07
C ASN A 129 -9.93 -5.41 5.56
N PRO A 130 -11.04 -4.91 6.13
CA PRO A 130 -11.17 -3.53 6.62
C PRO A 130 -10.06 -3.07 7.59
N VAL A 131 -9.41 -3.99 8.32
CA VAL A 131 -8.29 -3.66 9.22
C VAL A 131 -7.01 -3.27 8.45
N ASN A 132 -6.92 -3.65 7.18
CA ASN A 132 -5.77 -3.45 6.30
C ASN A 132 -5.92 -2.25 5.37
N TRP A 133 -7.02 -1.50 5.46
CA TRP A 133 -7.29 -0.39 4.55
C TRP A 133 -6.57 0.89 4.98
N PRO A 134 -6.09 1.70 4.02
CA PRO A 134 -5.75 3.08 4.29
C PRO A 134 -7.02 3.90 4.47
N ARG A 135 -7.21 4.42 5.69
CA ARG A 135 -8.44 5.14 6.07
C ARG A 135 -8.37 6.64 5.79
N ASN A 136 -7.18 7.22 5.86
CA ASN A 136 -6.97 8.67 5.72
C ASN A 136 -5.87 8.94 4.68
N LEU A 137 -6.14 9.85 3.75
CA LEU A 137 -5.21 10.25 2.71
C LEU A 137 -5.13 11.77 2.62
N ILE A 138 -3.90 12.29 2.70
CA ILE A 138 -3.60 13.70 2.48
C ILE A 138 -2.86 13.81 1.15
N VAL A 139 -3.41 14.60 0.23
CA VAL A 139 -2.78 14.93 -1.05
C VAL A 139 -2.41 16.40 -1.04
N TRP A 140 -1.13 16.70 -1.22
CA TRP A 140 -0.65 18.07 -1.35
C TRP A 140 0.42 18.13 -2.43
N ARG A 141 0.51 19.27 -3.13
CA ARG A 141 1.47 19.47 -4.25
C ARG A 141 1.36 18.39 -5.34
N GLY A 142 0.17 17.83 -5.52
CA GLY A 142 -0.12 16.77 -6.47
C GLY A 142 -1.54 16.85 -7.03
N ASN A 143 -1.80 16.12 -8.11
CA ASN A 143 -3.12 15.88 -8.67
C ASN A 143 -3.28 14.38 -8.89
N LEU A 144 -3.29 13.61 -7.80
CA LEU A 144 -3.33 12.14 -7.83
C LEU A 144 -4.43 11.63 -8.77
N ILE A 145 -5.68 12.00 -8.48
CA ILE A 145 -6.85 11.47 -9.17
C ILE A 145 -6.88 11.91 -10.64
N GLY A 146 -6.51 13.16 -10.93
CA GLY A 146 -6.55 13.71 -12.29
C GLY A 146 -5.28 13.56 -13.12
N THR A 147 -4.21 12.93 -12.62
CA THR A 147 -2.93 12.88 -13.36
C THR A 147 -2.14 11.60 -13.14
N SER A 148 -1.80 11.26 -11.90
CA SER A 148 -0.82 10.18 -11.66
C SER A 148 -1.44 8.82 -11.34
N ALA A 149 -2.74 8.76 -11.02
CA ALA A 149 -3.50 7.54 -10.75
C ALA A 149 -3.72 6.70 -12.03
N LYS A 150 -2.86 5.71 -12.25
CA LYS A 150 -3.05 4.73 -13.32
C LYS A 150 -4.14 3.78 -12.85
N GLY A 151 -5.09 3.48 -13.74
CA GLY A 151 -6.31 2.79 -13.34
C GLY A 151 -7.29 3.71 -12.60
N HIS A 152 -7.51 4.93 -13.11
CA HIS A 152 -8.36 5.96 -12.51
C HIS A 152 -9.73 5.42 -12.03
N GLU A 153 -10.42 4.64 -12.86
CA GLU A 153 -11.73 4.08 -12.51
C GLU A 153 -11.67 3.11 -11.32
N TYR A 154 -10.53 2.42 -11.11
CA TYR A 154 -10.32 1.56 -9.93
C TYR A 154 -10.11 2.38 -8.65
N PHE A 155 -9.48 3.56 -8.74
CA PHE A 155 -9.45 4.51 -7.62
C PHE A 155 -10.87 4.95 -7.26
N LEU A 156 -11.67 5.34 -8.26
CA LEU A 156 -13.06 5.75 -8.01
C LEU A 156 -13.88 4.62 -7.37
N LYS A 157 -13.81 3.41 -7.94
CA LYS A 157 -14.55 2.24 -7.45
C LYS A 157 -14.12 1.78 -6.06
N HIS A 158 -12.85 1.42 -5.91
CA HIS A 158 -12.38 0.68 -4.74
C HIS A 158 -11.90 1.59 -3.61
N LEU A 159 -11.23 2.70 -3.93
CA LEU A 159 -10.73 3.61 -2.92
C LEU A 159 -11.80 4.60 -2.46
N LEU A 160 -12.45 5.29 -3.40
CA LEU A 160 -13.39 6.39 -3.08
C LEU A 160 -14.85 5.93 -2.93
N GLY A 161 -15.23 4.78 -3.50
CA GLY A 161 -16.63 4.34 -3.51
C GLY A 161 -17.53 5.23 -4.39
N ALA A 162 -16.95 5.93 -5.36
CA ALA A 162 -17.64 6.80 -6.29
C ALA A 162 -18.19 6.04 -7.51
N GLN A 163 -19.08 6.70 -8.27
CA GLN A 163 -19.43 6.25 -9.60
C GLN A 163 -18.17 6.09 -10.46
N ASN A 164 -18.12 5.03 -11.24
CA ASN A 164 -16.95 4.63 -12.02
C ASN A 164 -17.37 3.97 -13.33
N GLY A 165 -16.41 3.85 -14.25
CA GLY A 165 -16.55 3.22 -15.56
C GLY A 165 -15.78 1.92 -15.73
N VAL A 166 -15.57 1.14 -14.66
CA VAL A 166 -14.92 -0.18 -14.79
C VAL A 166 -15.84 -1.13 -15.57
N LEU A 167 -15.38 -1.58 -16.74
CA LEU A 167 -16.19 -2.39 -17.67
C LEU A 167 -16.09 -3.91 -17.43
N GLN A 168 -14.98 -4.37 -16.87
CA GLN A 168 -14.75 -5.80 -16.63
C GLN A 168 -15.19 -6.18 -15.23
N GLU A 169 -15.75 -7.37 -15.09
CA GLU A 169 -15.88 -8.00 -13.78
C GLU A 169 -14.50 -8.49 -13.33
N GLY A 170 -14.17 -8.25 -12.06
CA GLY A 170 -12.96 -8.82 -11.47
C GLY A 170 -13.10 -10.34 -11.33
N GLY A 171 -12.02 -11.02 -10.99
CA GLY A 171 -12.07 -12.48 -10.80
C GLY A 171 -10.71 -13.16 -10.89
N VAL A 172 -9.78 -12.53 -11.61
CA VAL A 172 -8.43 -13.08 -11.82
C VAL A 172 -7.66 -13.21 -10.52
N GLY A 173 -7.96 -12.35 -9.54
CA GLY A 173 -7.38 -12.43 -8.20
C GLY A 173 -7.66 -13.75 -7.48
N ASN A 174 -8.71 -14.50 -7.84
CA ASN A 174 -9.05 -15.77 -7.20
C ASN A 174 -7.97 -16.87 -7.41
N ASP A 175 -7.13 -16.72 -8.42
CA ASP A 175 -6.01 -17.64 -8.68
C ASP A 175 -4.77 -17.32 -7.82
N CYS A 176 -4.80 -16.25 -7.03
CA CYS A 176 -3.69 -15.88 -6.14
C CYS A 176 -3.52 -16.92 -5.02
N LYS A 177 -2.26 -17.19 -4.68
CA LYS A 177 -1.88 -18.18 -3.64
C LYS A 177 -1.52 -17.54 -2.31
N GLU A 178 -1.07 -16.29 -2.35
CA GLU A 178 -0.52 -15.56 -1.20
C GLU A 178 -1.43 -14.39 -0.77
N VAL A 179 -2.43 -14.06 -1.59
CA VAL A 179 -3.42 -13.02 -1.35
C VAL A 179 -4.79 -13.66 -1.16
N LYS A 180 -5.46 -13.34 -0.06
CA LYS A 180 -6.80 -13.82 0.22
C LYS A 180 -7.81 -13.21 -0.75
N TRP A 181 -8.63 -14.08 -1.35
CA TRP A 181 -9.74 -13.69 -2.19
C TRP A 181 -11.07 -13.60 -1.41
N VAL A 182 -11.91 -12.65 -1.81
CA VAL A 182 -13.31 -12.54 -1.40
C VAL A 182 -14.13 -12.25 -2.66
N ASP A 183 -15.32 -12.82 -2.83
CA ASP A 183 -16.07 -12.69 -4.10
C ASP A 183 -16.52 -11.25 -4.38
N GLN A 184 -17.05 -10.58 -3.35
CA GLN A 184 -17.44 -9.18 -3.45
C GLN A 184 -16.27 -8.29 -3.02
N ALA A 185 -15.64 -7.66 -4.02
CA ALA A 185 -14.59 -6.67 -3.77
C ALA A 185 -15.14 -5.49 -2.96
N PRO A 186 -14.42 -5.00 -1.94
CA PRO A 186 -14.82 -3.80 -1.22
C PRO A 186 -14.77 -2.55 -2.11
N ALA A 187 -15.58 -1.56 -1.75
CA ALA A 187 -15.62 -0.23 -2.34
C ALA A 187 -15.57 0.82 -1.23
N GLY A 188 -15.01 2.00 -1.52
CA GLY A 188 -14.89 3.08 -0.54
C GLY A 188 -13.98 2.72 0.64
N LYS A 189 -12.75 2.23 0.35
CA LYS A 189 -11.77 1.89 1.40
C LYS A 189 -11.32 3.10 2.22
N LEU A 190 -11.40 4.30 1.65
CA LEU A 190 -10.96 5.55 2.25
C LEU A 190 -12.10 6.22 3.03
N ASP A 191 -11.85 6.59 4.28
CA ASP A 191 -12.81 7.29 5.12
C ASP A 191 -12.70 8.83 4.98
N LEU A 192 -11.50 9.33 4.68
CA LEU A 192 -11.24 10.76 4.53
C LEU A 192 -10.13 11.05 3.51
N MET A 193 -10.44 11.92 2.57
CA MET A 193 -9.51 12.52 1.63
C MET A 193 -9.40 14.04 1.83
N VAL A 194 -8.17 14.52 2.06
CA VAL A 194 -7.87 15.95 2.17
C VAL A 194 -6.96 16.37 1.01
N ASP A 195 -7.38 17.35 0.21
CA ASP A 195 -6.54 17.98 -0.82
C ASP A 195 -6.10 19.39 -0.38
N ILE A 196 -4.81 19.67 -0.50
CA ILE A 196 -4.21 20.96 -0.18
C ILE A 196 -3.69 21.60 -1.47
N ASN A 197 -4.38 22.64 -1.94
CA ASN A 197 -4.12 23.21 -3.26
C ASN A 197 -4.48 24.69 -3.37
N PHE A 198 -3.88 25.39 -4.33
CA PHE A 198 -4.17 26.81 -4.62
C PHE A 198 -5.22 26.98 -5.73
N ARG A 199 -5.56 25.88 -6.41
CA ARG A 199 -6.62 25.81 -7.43
C ARG A 199 -7.46 24.57 -7.21
N LEU A 200 -8.74 24.61 -7.58
CA LEU A 200 -9.57 23.41 -7.60
C LEU A 200 -9.11 22.49 -8.76
N ASN A 201 -8.36 21.44 -8.43
CA ASN A 201 -7.95 20.39 -9.37
C ASN A 201 -8.93 19.20 -9.30
N SER A 202 -8.69 18.15 -10.10
CA SER A 202 -9.53 16.96 -10.09
C SER A 202 -9.49 16.22 -8.75
N THR A 203 -8.32 16.13 -8.10
CA THR A 203 -8.21 15.56 -6.75
C THR A 203 -9.13 16.28 -5.76
N GLY A 204 -9.05 17.61 -5.68
CA GLY A 204 -9.89 18.42 -4.81
C GLY A 204 -11.38 18.27 -5.13
N ALA A 205 -11.75 18.16 -6.41
CA ALA A 205 -13.14 17.91 -6.80
C ALA A 205 -13.71 16.57 -6.31
N TYR A 206 -12.85 15.59 -5.99
CA TYR A 206 -13.22 14.30 -5.40
C TYR A 206 -12.88 14.18 -3.90
N SER A 207 -12.38 15.25 -3.27
CA SER A 207 -11.95 15.22 -1.86
C SER A 207 -13.07 15.67 -0.92
N ASP A 208 -13.08 15.13 0.30
CA ASP A 208 -14.02 15.53 1.35
C ASP A 208 -13.70 16.93 1.91
N ILE A 209 -12.41 17.24 2.02
CA ILE A 209 -11.91 18.53 2.52
C ILE A 209 -10.89 19.10 1.53
N ILE A 210 -11.07 20.38 1.21
CA ILE A 210 -10.14 21.15 0.39
C ILE A 210 -9.59 22.28 1.24
N LEU A 211 -8.26 22.33 1.40
CA LEU A 211 -7.57 23.38 2.13
C LEU A 211 -6.87 24.32 1.15
N PRO A 212 -7.21 25.63 1.12
CA PRO A 212 -6.54 26.58 0.25
C PRO A 212 -5.08 26.77 0.71
N THR A 213 -4.15 26.71 -0.23
CA THR A 213 -2.72 26.97 0.05
C THR A 213 -2.20 28.16 -0.75
N ALA A 214 -1.12 28.77 -0.27
CA ALA A 214 -0.48 29.88 -0.95
C ALA A 214 0.08 29.45 -2.32
N THR A 215 0.11 30.38 -3.27
CA THR A 215 0.89 30.20 -4.51
C THR A 215 2.38 30.17 -4.20
N TRP A 216 3.19 29.79 -5.18
CA TRP A 216 4.66 29.85 -5.07
C TRP A 216 5.17 31.28 -4.87
#